data_AF-A0A7C2F632-F1
#
_entry.id   AF-A0A7C2F632-F1
#
_cell.length_a   1.000
_cell.length_b   1.000
_cell.length_c   1.000
_cell.angle_alpha   90.00
_cell.angle_beta   90.00
_cell.angle_gamma   90.00
#
_symmetry.space_group_name_H-M   'P 1'
#
loop_
_entity.id
_entity.type
_entity.pdbx_description
1 polymer ?
#
loop_
_entity_poly.entity_id
_entity_poly.type
_entity_poly.pdbx_seq_one_letter_code
_entity_poly.pdbx_strand_id
1 'polypeptide(L)'
;MKFNADFESRQDLEMLVIRKYPYPIASSYRRLSDAESPTGAFVCLLDTFESLLYFLTTVLLSHYWREGAPDAENNRRLLRKLYKGALSIGDLMEMMRETARLYLGRGDALPYPQLVGTLFKPNGDMTSTLRALEKLVAIRNEKLGHGAGRDDRFYASILDENRNLLDDTLGRFEWLAARSLYLPKKVSDEGRVTLADVFEGDFRSKSRPIDLQLSPSDLHSNGGDVVADKTLLLVDEASKQYLPLFPLALFHFQTKGQGVYFLNKLVWAREAEQLRQVFYVAYDPLLEHHRANRGEAPVSSLEVKVRRLNLALAPEEAISLPQAATERADYNLPEVWTEQASHLRTFAGRAALLARLEEWIERTGDGGYYLLLGVPGQGKSALLSQLACRKGLSCDPAMANDREGYDRAPCLLHMMKSHKNPRRFMQSLLWQAESLTGKSLGEAAYQGDIDDLRNMLVGALEQVSKKHGESLIIIDALDELDLSGERIGFLPESLPEGVRVVLSCRPEIPLVKALERRIRRLTVESLPPLATDDLPLFLESYLEPDLLGELRKELDFGGLFQRTKGNPLFLKRAIDRILDEVRRSRETGSPIPQIDISSFPNTVEAVF
;
A
#
# COMPACT_ATOMS: atom_id res chain seq x y z
N MET A 1 37.26 -2.65 -0.45
CA MET A 1 37.47 -1.95 -1.73
C MET A 1 37.57 -0.46 -1.43
N LYS A 2 38.72 0.19 -1.67
CA LYS A 2 38.80 1.66 -1.62
C LYS A 2 38.24 2.18 -2.95
N PHE A 3 37.02 2.70 -2.93
CA PHE A 3 36.52 3.52 -4.01
C PHE A 3 37.11 4.92 -3.77
N ASN A 4 38.15 5.25 -4.54
CA ASN A 4 38.58 6.62 -4.77
C ASN A 4 38.42 6.79 -6.28
N ALA A 5 37.20 6.94 -6.76
CA ALA A 5 37.00 7.38 -8.13
C ALA A 5 37.19 8.89 -8.14
N ASP A 6 38.35 9.35 -8.58
CA ASP A 6 38.46 10.72 -9.07
C ASP A 6 37.63 10.75 -10.37
N PHE A 7 36.41 11.29 -10.31
CA PHE A 7 35.59 11.46 -11.51
C PHE A 7 36.30 12.44 -12.44
N GLU A 8 36.78 11.96 -13.59
CA GLU A 8 37.52 12.76 -14.56
C GLU A 8 36.62 13.86 -15.18
N SER A 9 35.31 13.64 -15.21
CA SER A 9 34.34 14.61 -15.72
C SER A 9 32.99 14.58 -14.98
N ARG A 10 32.22 15.68 -15.11
CA ARG A 10 30.82 15.75 -14.68
C ARG A 10 29.95 14.69 -15.35
N GLN A 11 30.28 14.35 -16.59
CA GLN A 11 29.56 13.35 -17.36
C GLN A 11 29.68 11.95 -16.73
N ASP A 12 30.84 11.61 -16.15
CA ASP A 12 31.03 10.33 -15.47
C ASP A 12 30.18 10.24 -14.20
N LEU A 13 30.15 11.32 -13.41
CA LEU A 13 29.29 11.41 -12.23
C LEU A 13 27.82 11.32 -12.62
N GLU A 14 27.40 12.05 -13.65
CA GLU A 14 26.03 12.01 -14.16
C GLU A 14 25.63 10.60 -14.57
N MET A 15 26.47 9.92 -15.34
CA MET A 15 26.23 8.53 -15.74
C MET A 15 26.15 7.58 -14.54
N LEU A 16 27.00 7.77 -13.53
CA LEU A 16 26.95 6.99 -12.29
C LEU A 16 25.63 7.21 -11.55
N VAL A 17 25.27 8.48 -11.27
CA VAL A 17 24.07 8.82 -10.51
C VAL A 17 22.84 8.30 -11.24
N ILE A 18 22.69 8.65 -12.52
CA ILE A 18 21.52 8.30 -13.31
C ILE A 18 21.34 6.79 -13.45
N ARG A 19 22.42 6.01 -13.62
CA ARG A 19 22.30 4.56 -13.88
C ARG A 19 22.35 3.69 -12.64
N LYS A 20 22.95 4.16 -11.55
CA LYS A 20 23.29 3.29 -10.42
C LYS A 20 22.77 3.78 -9.08
N TYR A 21 22.45 5.06 -8.91
CA TYR A 21 21.95 5.51 -7.60
C TYR A 21 20.52 5.00 -7.37
N PRO A 22 20.11 4.83 -6.11
CA PRO A 22 18.74 4.43 -5.78
C PRO A 22 17.70 5.41 -6.34
N TYR A 23 16.59 4.88 -6.84
CA TYR A 23 15.40 5.67 -7.15
C TYR A 23 14.79 6.21 -5.83
N PRO A 24 14.39 7.50 -5.72
CA PRO A 24 14.22 8.50 -6.78
C PRO A 24 15.39 9.50 -6.93
N ILE A 25 16.54 9.30 -6.29
CA ILE A 25 17.70 10.22 -6.38
C ILE A 25 18.13 10.35 -7.84
N ALA A 26 18.33 9.20 -8.50
CA ALA A 26 18.73 9.13 -9.90
C ALA A 26 17.72 9.78 -10.86
N SER A 27 16.42 9.58 -10.61
CA SER A 27 15.35 10.17 -11.43
C SER A 27 15.29 11.70 -11.27
N SER A 28 15.45 12.20 -10.05
CA SER A 28 15.50 13.65 -9.78
C SER A 28 16.72 14.30 -10.41
N TYR A 29 17.89 13.64 -10.34
CA TYR A 29 19.12 14.12 -10.97
C TYR A 29 19.02 14.11 -12.50
N ARG A 30 18.38 13.10 -13.10
CA ARG A 30 18.10 13.11 -14.55
C ARG A 30 17.26 14.33 -14.94
N ARG A 31 16.19 14.63 -14.19
CA ARG A 31 15.37 15.84 -14.44
C ARG A 31 16.19 17.12 -14.29
N LEU A 32 17.16 17.17 -13.37
CA LEU A 32 18.09 18.29 -13.25
C LEU A 32 18.98 18.43 -14.50
N SER A 33 19.48 17.33 -15.05
CA SER A 33 20.26 17.34 -16.30
C SER A 33 19.42 17.75 -17.51
N ASP A 34 18.17 17.33 -17.56
CA ASP A 34 17.26 17.55 -18.69
C ASP A 34 16.51 18.90 -18.60
N ALA A 35 16.69 19.66 -17.50
CA ALA A 35 15.93 20.89 -17.28
C ALA A 35 16.31 22.01 -18.28
N GLU A 36 15.29 22.54 -18.97
CA GLU A 36 15.47 23.56 -20.01
C GLU A 36 15.55 25.00 -19.48
N SER A 37 15.16 25.22 -18.21
CA SER A 37 15.18 26.55 -17.58
C SER A 37 15.98 26.57 -16.27
N PRO A 38 16.61 27.70 -15.91
CA PRO A 38 17.29 27.84 -14.63
C PRO A 38 16.39 27.59 -13.41
N THR A 39 15.14 28.04 -13.45
CA THR A 39 14.17 27.77 -12.36
C THR A 39 13.88 26.27 -12.25
N GLY A 40 13.60 25.61 -13.37
CA GLY A 40 13.33 24.16 -13.40
C GLY A 40 14.53 23.34 -12.92
N ALA A 41 15.73 23.70 -13.38
CA ALA A 41 16.97 23.08 -12.94
C ALA A 41 17.20 23.28 -11.44
N PHE A 42 17.00 24.48 -10.91
CA PHE A 42 17.17 24.75 -9.48
C PHE A 42 16.16 23.98 -8.61
N VAL A 43 14.91 23.84 -9.06
CA VAL A 43 13.92 22.99 -8.37
C VAL A 43 14.36 21.52 -8.39
N CYS A 44 14.81 20.99 -9.54
CA CYS A 44 15.27 19.60 -9.63
C CYS A 44 16.55 19.35 -8.83
N LEU A 45 17.42 20.36 -8.66
CA LEU A 45 18.57 20.32 -7.77
C LEU A 45 18.13 20.11 -6.32
N LEU A 46 17.12 20.87 -5.87
CA LEU A 46 16.56 20.71 -4.54
C LEU A 46 15.85 19.36 -4.38
N ASP A 47 15.06 18.90 -5.36
CA ASP A 47 14.44 17.56 -5.35
C ASP A 47 15.49 16.45 -5.21
N THR A 48 16.62 16.57 -5.91
CA THR A 48 17.72 15.60 -5.83
C THR A 48 18.37 15.60 -4.45
N PHE A 49 18.63 16.78 -3.89
CA PHE A 49 19.15 16.91 -2.54
C PHE A 49 18.18 16.37 -1.48
N GLU A 50 16.89 16.74 -1.55
CA GLU A 50 15.90 16.34 -0.58
C GLU A 50 15.67 14.81 -0.67
N SER A 51 15.55 14.24 -1.87
CA SER A 51 15.44 12.79 -2.04
C SER A 51 16.66 12.03 -1.51
N LEU A 52 17.89 12.56 -1.67
CA LEU A 52 19.10 12.01 -1.05
C LEU A 52 18.97 12.02 0.48
N LEU A 53 18.58 13.15 1.08
CA LEU A 53 18.45 13.27 2.53
C LEU A 53 17.39 12.31 3.09
N TYR A 54 16.22 12.23 2.45
CA TYR A 54 15.16 11.29 2.81
C TYR A 54 15.65 9.84 2.71
N PHE A 55 16.36 9.49 1.65
CA PHE A 55 16.91 8.15 1.47
C PHE A 55 17.91 7.78 2.58
N LEU A 56 18.91 8.63 2.83
CA LEU A 56 19.91 8.39 3.88
C LEU A 56 19.28 8.28 5.27
N THR A 57 18.33 9.17 5.59
CA THR A 57 17.58 9.15 6.85
C THR A 57 16.78 7.85 7.00
N THR A 58 16.08 7.44 5.94
CA THR A 58 15.29 6.20 5.90
C THR A 58 16.19 4.99 6.16
N VAL A 59 17.32 4.87 5.45
CA VAL A 59 18.24 3.73 5.62
C VAL A 59 18.78 3.65 7.05
N LEU A 60 19.22 4.78 7.62
CA LEU A 60 19.75 4.82 8.99
C LEU A 60 18.69 4.45 10.03
N LEU A 61 17.50 5.05 9.94
CA LEU A 61 16.42 4.78 10.91
C LEU A 61 15.87 3.36 10.78
N SER A 62 15.73 2.84 9.57
CA SER A 62 15.33 1.44 9.35
C SER A 62 16.34 0.47 9.97
N HIS A 63 17.64 0.73 9.81
CA HIS A 63 18.67 -0.08 10.45
C HIS A 63 18.64 0.05 11.99
N TYR A 64 18.58 1.28 12.50
CA TYR A 64 18.50 1.56 13.94
C TYR A 64 17.31 0.87 14.62
N TRP A 65 16.14 0.88 13.98
CA TRP A 65 14.96 0.16 14.47
C TRP A 65 15.11 -1.36 14.38
N ARG A 66 15.82 -1.87 13.38
CA ARG A 66 16.09 -3.30 13.24
C ARG A 66 17.01 -3.82 14.34
N GLU A 67 17.95 -2.99 14.80
CA GLU A 67 18.80 -3.28 15.97
C GLU A 67 18.07 -3.13 17.31
N GLY A 68 16.78 -2.77 17.30
CA GLY A 68 15.99 -2.63 18.52
C GLY A 68 16.09 -1.25 19.18
N ALA A 69 16.58 -0.23 18.47
CA ALA A 69 16.67 1.16 18.93
C ALA A 69 17.42 1.31 20.28
N PRO A 70 18.72 0.92 20.33
CA PRO A 70 19.44 0.68 21.58
C PRO A 70 19.80 1.94 22.41
N ASP A 71 19.59 3.15 21.90
CA ASP A 71 20.06 4.39 22.55
C ASP A 71 18.89 5.26 23.06
N ALA A 72 18.76 5.36 24.38
CA ALA A 72 17.64 6.07 25.01
C ALA A 72 17.62 7.57 24.68
N GLU A 73 18.77 8.24 24.56
CA GLU A 73 18.78 9.67 24.26
C GLU A 73 18.35 9.96 22.82
N ASN A 74 18.83 9.18 21.86
CA ASN A 74 18.38 9.23 20.49
C ASN A 74 16.88 8.87 20.38
N ASN A 75 16.39 7.87 21.13
CA ASN A 75 14.97 7.54 21.20
C ASN A 75 14.11 8.75 21.61
N ARG A 76 14.50 9.49 22.67
CA ARG A 76 13.80 10.72 23.08
C ARG A 76 13.77 11.77 21.98
N ARG A 77 14.89 11.94 21.27
CA ARG A 77 15.00 12.92 20.16
C ARG A 77 14.11 12.52 18.98
N LEU A 78 14.16 11.25 18.57
CA LEU A 78 13.32 10.72 17.49
C LEU A 78 11.84 10.88 17.84
N LEU A 79 11.43 10.51 19.06
CA LEU A 79 10.05 10.67 19.53
C LEU A 79 9.58 12.13 19.47
N ARG A 80 10.42 13.07 19.91
CA ARG A 80 10.11 14.50 19.83
C ARG A 80 9.84 14.95 18.38
N LYS A 81 10.61 14.45 17.41
CA LYS A 81 10.42 14.76 15.98
C LYS A 81 9.18 14.06 15.41
N LEU A 82 8.94 12.80 15.76
CA LEU A 82 7.79 12.02 15.27
C LEU A 82 6.46 12.56 15.82
N TYR A 83 6.42 13.00 17.09
CA TYR A 83 5.23 13.62 17.69
C TYR A 83 4.98 15.07 17.23
N LYS A 84 6.00 15.78 16.74
CA LYS A 84 5.84 17.09 16.09
C LYS A 84 4.90 17.02 14.87
N GLY A 85 4.81 15.85 14.24
CA GLY A 85 3.92 15.59 13.12
C GLY A 85 4.61 15.82 11.78
N ALA A 86 4.66 17.06 11.29
CA ALA A 86 5.34 17.37 10.02
C ALA A 86 6.86 17.40 10.19
N LEU A 87 7.58 16.64 9.37
CA LEU A 87 9.04 16.56 9.37
C LEU A 87 9.59 17.57 8.37
N SER A 88 10.23 18.64 8.88
CA SER A 88 10.96 19.55 8.00
C SER A 88 12.26 18.91 7.53
N ILE A 89 12.84 19.42 6.44
CA ILE A 89 14.18 19.04 5.97
C ILE A 89 15.23 19.20 7.09
N GLY A 90 15.10 20.23 7.94
CA GLY A 90 15.96 20.41 9.11
C GLY A 90 15.77 19.32 10.16
N ASP A 91 14.54 18.86 10.40
CA ASP A 91 14.29 17.73 11.31
C ASP A 91 14.91 16.44 10.77
N LEU A 92 14.80 16.18 9.45
CA LEU A 92 15.41 15.00 8.82
C LEU A 92 16.95 15.04 8.91
N MET A 93 17.55 16.20 8.65
CA MET A 93 19.00 16.39 8.83
C MET A 93 19.45 16.08 10.25
N GLU A 94 18.71 16.59 11.26
CA GLU A 94 19.01 16.32 12.66
C GLU A 94 18.86 14.83 12.98
N MET A 95 17.76 14.19 12.57
CA MET A 95 17.52 12.75 12.79
C MET A 95 18.62 11.89 12.15
N MET A 96 19.00 12.18 10.90
CA MET A 96 20.09 11.52 10.19
C MET A 96 21.41 11.69 10.95
N ARG A 97 21.78 12.92 11.29
CA ARG A 97 23.05 13.27 11.92
C ARG A 97 23.21 12.62 13.29
N GLU A 98 22.19 12.75 14.16
CA GLU A 98 22.27 12.22 15.53
C GLU A 98 22.24 10.68 15.53
N THR A 99 21.44 10.05 14.64
CA THR A 99 21.42 8.59 14.52
C THR A 99 22.75 8.06 13.95
N ALA A 100 23.29 8.68 12.90
CA ALA A 100 24.57 8.28 12.32
C ALA A 100 25.75 8.39 13.31
N ARG A 101 25.70 9.36 14.24
CA ARG A 101 26.72 9.53 15.29
C ARG A 101 26.88 8.31 16.19
N LEU A 102 25.79 7.56 16.42
CA LEU A 102 25.82 6.34 17.24
C LEU A 102 26.70 5.24 16.63
N TYR A 103 26.96 5.32 15.33
CA TYR A 103 27.74 4.35 14.56
C TYR A 103 29.19 4.81 14.32
N LEU A 104 29.65 5.87 14.99
CA LEU A 104 31.07 6.28 14.96
C LEU A 104 31.97 5.12 15.42
N GLY A 105 32.89 4.72 14.54
CA GLY A 105 33.78 3.57 14.77
C GLY A 105 33.15 2.20 14.56
N ARG A 106 31.87 2.10 14.17
CA ARG A 106 31.13 0.86 13.86
C ARG A 106 30.38 0.95 12.53
N GLY A 107 30.99 1.60 11.55
CA GLY A 107 30.36 1.80 10.23
C GLY A 107 30.00 0.49 9.55
N ASP A 108 30.79 -0.56 9.75
CA ASP A 108 30.59 -1.91 9.23
C ASP A 108 29.27 -2.58 9.64
N ALA A 109 28.62 -2.11 10.71
CA ALA A 109 27.27 -2.56 11.09
C ALA A 109 26.19 -2.05 10.12
N LEU A 110 26.42 -0.89 9.48
CA LEU A 110 25.44 -0.27 8.60
C LEU A 110 25.39 -0.97 7.23
N PRO A 111 24.24 -0.91 6.53
CA PRO A 111 24.16 -1.35 5.13
C PRO A 111 25.19 -0.66 4.23
N TYR A 112 25.50 0.61 4.51
CA TYR A 112 26.55 1.36 3.84
C TYR A 112 27.66 1.70 4.83
N PRO A 113 28.74 0.90 4.90
CA PRO A 113 29.80 1.12 5.88
C PRO A 113 30.50 2.49 5.80
N GLN A 114 30.47 3.09 4.61
CA GLN A 114 31.09 4.38 4.32
C GLN A 114 30.27 5.57 4.86
N LEU A 115 28.97 5.40 5.13
CA LEU A 115 28.05 6.49 5.45
C LEU A 115 28.54 7.36 6.61
N VAL A 116 28.93 6.74 7.72
CA VAL A 116 29.39 7.48 8.91
C VAL A 116 30.69 8.21 8.62
N GLY A 117 31.64 7.58 7.93
CA GLY A 117 32.91 8.20 7.55
C GLY A 117 32.77 9.33 6.52
N THR A 118 31.73 9.28 5.69
CA THR A 118 31.37 10.37 4.78
C THR A 118 30.81 11.58 5.53
N LEU A 119 30.08 11.38 6.64
CA LEU A 119 29.45 12.46 7.42
C LEU A 119 30.33 13.02 8.55
N PHE A 120 31.14 12.16 9.18
CA PHE A 120 31.93 12.51 10.35
C PHE A 120 33.38 12.03 10.23
N LYS A 121 34.29 12.81 10.79
CA LYS A 121 35.66 12.42 11.06
C LYS A 121 35.71 11.45 12.25
N PRO A 122 36.82 10.70 12.44
CA PRO A 122 36.96 9.77 13.57
C PRO A 122 36.79 10.40 14.96
N ASN A 123 37.07 11.69 15.11
CA ASN A 123 36.88 12.44 16.36
C ASN A 123 35.44 12.94 16.57
N GLY A 124 34.50 12.62 15.67
CA GLY A 124 33.10 13.05 15.72
C GLY A 124 32.83 14.43 15.09
N ASP A 125 33.86 15.14 14.61
CA ASP A 125 33.69 16.40 13.89
C ASP A 125 33.03 16.17 12.53
N MET A 126 32.28 17.17 12.07
CA MET A 126 31.65 17.13 10.75
C MET A 126 32.69 17.16 9.63
N THR A 127 32.49 16.34 8.60
CA THR A 127 33.24 16.43 7.33
C THR A 127 32.78 17.63 6.51
N SER A 128 33.49 17.93 5.42
CA SER A 128 33.01 18.91 4.43
C SER A 128 31.70 18.49 3.78
N THR A 129 31.44 17.18 3.63
CA THR A 129 30.20 16.64 3.05
C THR A 129 28.99 16.97 3.90
N LEU A 130 29.05 16.73 5.22
CA LEU A 130 27.93 17.06 6.12
C LEU A 130 27.67 18.58 6.16
N ARG A 131 28.73 19.40 6.12
CA ARG A 131 28.59 20.86 6.00
C ARG A 131 27.98 21.30 4.68
N ALA A 132 28.31 20.62 3.57
CA ALA A 132 27.70 20.87 2.26
C ALA A 132 26.20 20.56 2.28
N LEU A 133 25.80 19.44 2.89
CA LEU A 133 24.39 19.11 3.09
C LEU A 133 23.68 20.16 3.97
N GLU A 134 24.29 20.63 5.07
CA GLU A 134 23.73 21.72 5.88
C GLU A 134 23.60 23.04 5.10
N LYS A 135 24.56 23.35 4.22
CA LYS A 135 24.48 24.50 3.30
C LYS A 135 23.30 24.35 2.33
N LEU A 136 23.06 23.15 1.78
CA LEU A 136 21.91 22.89 0.90
C LEU A 136 20.57 23.04 1.64
N VAL A 137 20.47 22.64 2.92
CA VAL A 137 19.29 22.94 3.77
C VAL A 137 19.06 24.45 3.88
N ALA A 138 20.12 25.22 4.14
CA ALA A 138 20.03 26.66 4.26
C ALA A 138 19.58 27.32 2.94
N ILE A 139 20.17 26.91 1.82
CA ILE A 139 19.79 27.36 0.47
C ILE A 139 18.32 27.06 0.22
N ARG A 140 17.87 25.84 0.49
CA ARG A 140 16.46 25.44 0.31
C ARG A 140 15.52 26.36 1.09
N ASN A 141 15.79 26.59 2.37
CA ASN A 141 14.93 27.41 3.23
C ASN A 141 14.92 28.89 2.82
N GLU A 142 16.09 29.46 2.52
CA GLU A 142 16.23 30.86 2.14
C GLU A 142 15.68 31.12 0.72
N LYS A 143 15.89 30.17 -0.20
CA LYS A 143 15.65 30.41 -1.61
C LYS A 143 14.27 29.99 -2.12
N LEU A 144 13.73 28.89 -1.61
CA LEU A 144 12.40 28.40 -2.00
C LEU A 144 11.29 28.93 -1.08
N GLY A 145 11.57 29.15 0.21
CA GLY A 145 10.59 29.54 1.23
C GLY A 145 9.98 30.94 1.06
N HIS A 146 10.60 31.81 0.25
CA HIS A 146 10.16 33.19 0.00
C HIS A 146 9.71 33.42 -1.45
N GLY A 147 9.28 32.35 -2.14
CA GLY A 147 9.17 32.25 -3.61
C GLY A 147 8.14 33.11 -4.35
N ALA A 148 7.48 34.09 -3.72
CA ALA A 148 6.65 35.03 -4.48
C ALA A 148 7.54 36.04 -5.22
N GLY A 149 7.92 35.73 -6.47
CA GLY A 149 8.51 36.72 -7.41
C GLY A 149 9.95 36.49 -7.86
N ARG A 150 10.51 35.28 -7.74
CA ARG A 150 11.84 34.97 -8.30
C ARG A 150 11.71 34.39 -9.70
N ASP A 151 12.56 34.85 -10.62
CA ASP A 151 12.56 34.48 -12.04
C ASP A 151 13.80 33.66 -12.42
N ASP A 152 13.88 33.26 -13.70
CA ASP A 152 15.02 32.51 -14.23
C ASP A 152 16.35 33.24 -14.09
N ARG A 153 16.37 34.58 -14.12
CA ARG A 153 17.62 35.35 -13.96
C ARG A 153 18.19 35.19 -12.56
N PHE A 154 17.32 35.24 -11.55
CA PHE A 154 17.72 34.99 -10.18
C PHE A 154 18.35 33.60 -10.03
N TYR A 155 17.67 32.55 -10.50
CA TYR A 155 18.16 31.18 -10.33
C TYR A 155 19.40 30.89 -11.17
N ALA A 156 19.51 31.44 -12.38
CA ALA A 156 20.71 31.33 -13.21
C ALA A 156 21.96 31.84 -12.48
N SER A 157 21.85 32.93 -11.71
CA SER A 157 22.99 33.52 -11.01
C SER A 157 23.55 32.65 -9.87
N ILE A 158 22.77 31.70 -9.37
CA ILE A 158 23.16 30.82 -8.25
C ILE A 158 23.22 29.34 -8.63
N LEU A 159 22.75 28.94 -9.83
CA LEU A 159 22.59 27.54 -10.19
C LEU A 159 23.94 26.80 -10.24
N ASP A 160 24.94 27.35 -10.93
CA ASP A 160 26.22 26.65 -11.14
C ASP A 160 26.97 26.37 -9.84
N GLU A 161 27.06 27.35 -8.92
CA GLU A 161 27.71 27.15 -7.61
C GLU A 161 27.02 26.03 -6.83
N ASN A 162 25.69 26.07 -6.78
CA ASN A 162 24.91 25.10 -6.01
C ASN A 162 24.89 23.72 -6.67
N ARG A 163 24.94 23.66 -8.01
CA ARG A 163 25.02 22.39 -8.74
C ARG A 163 26.38 21.75 -8.53
N ASN A 164 27.48 22.53 -8.57
CA ASN A 164 28.81 22.01 -8.24
C ASN A 164 28.90 21.51 -6.79
N LEU A 165 28.23 22.19 -5.85
CA LEU A 165 28.12 21.74 -4.46
C LEU A 165 27.38 20.41 -4.35
N LEU A 166 26.25 20.26 -5.06
CA LEU A 166 25.50 19.00 -5.11
C LEU A 166 26.32 17.89 -5.77
N ASP A 167 26.98 18.16 -6.89
CA ASP A 167 27.79 17.20 -7.64
C ASP A 167 28.98 16.69 -6.80
N ASP A 168 29.74 17.57 -6.14
CA ASP A 168 30.81 17.16 -5.20
C ASP A 168 30.24 16.33 -4.05
N THR A 169 29.07 16.71 -3.53
CA THR A 169 28.41 15.95 -2.47
C THR A 169 28.05 14.55 -2.96
N LEU A 170 27.37 14.43 -4.10
CA LEU A 170 26.98 13.15 -4.71
C LEU A 170 28.21 12.29 -5.02
N GLY A 171 29.28 12.85 -5.57
CA GLY A 171 30.53 12.11 -5.82
C GLY A 171 31.09 11.40 -4.58
N ARG A 172 30.96 12.02 -3.39
CA ARG A 172 31.38 11.42 -2.11
C ARG A 172 30.42 10.34 -1.58
N PHE A 173 29.26 10.19 -2.21
CA PHE A 173 28.26 9.16 -1.98
C PHE A 173 28.26 8.08 -3.07
N GLU A 174 29.35 7.93 -3.85
CA GLU A 174 29.44 6.91 -4.92
C GLU A 174 29.12 5.48 -4.47
N TRP A 175 29.36 5.16 -3.20
CA TRP A 175 29.03 3.87 -2.59
C TRP A 175 27.53 3.57 -2.55
N LEU A 176 26.64 4.56 -2.76
CA LEU A 176 25.21 4.34 -2.94
C LEU A 176 24.91 3.39 -4.10
N ALA A 177 25.76 3.39 -5.14
CA ALA A 177 25.68 2.52 -6.30
C ALA A 177 25.90 1.03 -5.99
N ALA A 178 26.39 0.70 -4.79
CA ALA A 178 26.71 -0.68 -4.41
C ALA A 178 25.47 -1.53 -4.04
N ARG A 179 24.29 -0.91 -3.87
CA ARG A 179 23.06 -1.61 -3.48
C ARG A 179 21.89 -1.10 -4.31
N SER A 180 20.98 -2.01 -4.67
CA SER A 180 19.77 -1.70 -5.43
C SER A 180 18.53 -1.79 -4.54
N LEU A 181 17.47 -1.10 -4.92
CA LEU A 181 16.17 -1.23 -4.27
C LEU A 181 15.35 -2.32 -4.97
N TYR A 182 14.79 -3.23 -4.18
CA TYR A 182 13.95 -4.33 -4.63
C TYR A 182 12.54 -4.16 -4.10
N LEU A 183 11.54 -4.36 -4.95
CA LEU A 183 10.13 -4.45 -4.58
C LEU A 183 9.66 -5.89 -4.77
N PRO A 184 9.47 -6.67 -3.69
CA PRO A 184 9.01 -8.05 -3.78
C PRO A 184 7.65 -8.16 -4.48
N LYS A 185 7.60 -9.01 -5.50
CA LYS A 185 6.39 -9.36 -6.27
C LYS A 185 5.83 -10.73 -5.93
N LYS A 186 6.71 -11.67 -5.59
CA LYS A 186 6.33 -13.01 -5.18
C LYS A 186 7.18 -13.46 -4.00
N VAL A 187 6.53 -13.69 -2.86
CA VAL A 187 7.13 -14.24 -1.65
C VAL A 187 6.50 -15.59 -1.38
N SER A 188 7.30 -16.64 -1.22
CA SER A 188 6.82 -17.98 -0.87
C SER A 188 6.32 -18.03 0.57
N ASP A 189 5.63 -19.13 0.93
CA ASP A 189 5.19 -19.38 2.31
C ASP A 189 6.37 -19.50 3.30
N GLU A 190 7.54 -19.89 2.80
CA GLU A 190 8.80 -19.97 3.56
C GLU A 190 9.51 -18.60 3.66
N GLY A 191 8.91 -17.53 3.15
CA GLY A 191 9.49 -16.19 3.18
C GLY A 191 10.57 -15.93 2.14
N ARG A 192 10.64 -16.72 1.07
CA ARG A 192 11.63 -16.53 0.00
C ARG A 192 11.05 -15.64 -1.09
N VAL A 193 11.69 -14.52 -1.38
CA VAL A 193 11.37 -13.69 -2.55
C VAL A 193 11.91 -14.39 -3.78
N THR A 194 11.02 -14.70 -4.72
CA THR A 194 11.34 -15.40 -5.98
C THR A 194 11.27 -14.47 -7.20
N LEU A 195 10.47 -13.40 -7.10
CA LEU A 195 10.35 -12.35 -8.11
C LEU A 195 10.31 -10.99 -7.42
N ALA A 196 11.03 -10.03 -7.99
CA ALA A 196 11.02 -8.65 -7.52
C ALA A 196 11.19 -7.67 -8.69
N ASP A 197 10.62 -6.48 -8.56
CA ASP A 197 11.06 -5.37 -9.41
C ASP A 197 12.32 -4.77 -8.81
N VAL A 198 13.26 -4.37 -9.66
CA VAL A 198 14.53 -3.78 -9.26
C VAL A 198 14.63 -2.36 -9.76
N PHE A 199 14.92 -1.43 -8.86
CA PHE A 199 15.14 -0.02 -9.14
C PHE A 199 16.64 0.23 -9.09
N GLU A 200 17.21 0.45 -10.28
CA GLU A 200 18.63 0.71 -10.51
C GLU A 200 18.74 1.97 -11.34
N GLY A 201 19.25 3.04 -10.73
CA GLY A 201 19.22 4.35 -11.36
C GLY A 201 17.79 4.90 -11.47
N ASP A 202 17.51 5.56 -12.59
CA ASP A 202 16.19 6.06 -12.93
C ASP A 202 15.29 5.01 -13.61
N PHE A 203 15.77 3.78 -13.76
CA PHE A 203 15.05 2.69 -14.41
C PHE A 203 14.47 1.69 -13.41
N ARG A 204 13.36 1.07 -13.81
CA ARG A 204 12.76 -0.06 -13.11
C ARG A 204 12.72 -1.29 -14.01
N SER A 205 13.43 -2.33 -13.60
CA SER A 205 13.37 -3.66 -14.21
C SER A 205 12.26 -4.46 -13.52
N LYS A 206 11.22 -4.86 -14.26
CA LYS A 206 10.07 -5.57 -13.70
C LYS A 206 10.31 -7.08 -13.60
N SER A 207 9.78 -7.71 -12.54
CA SER A 207 9.71 -9.16 -12.36
C SER A 207 11.04 -9.90 -12.57
N ARG A 208 12.16 -9.32 -12.09
CA ARG A 208 13.47 -9.99 -12.12
C ARG A 208 13.43 -11.20 -11.17
N PRO A 209 13.81 -12.40 -11.64
CA PRO A 209 14.02 -13.54 -10.76
C PRO A 209 15.10 -13.21 -9.73
N ILE A 210 14.80 -13.47 -8.47
CA ILE A 210 15.74 -13.33 -7.37
C ILE A 210 15.59 -14.53 -6.44
N ASP A 211 16.67 -14.88 -5.77
CA ASP A 211 16.63 -15.77 -4.61
C ASP A 211 17.06 -14.98 -3.38
N LEU A 212 16.09 -14.54 -2.58
CA LEU A 212 16.32 -13.76 -1.36
C LEU A 212 15.47 -14.31 -0.23
N GLN A 213 16.12 -14.87 0.79
CA GLN A 213 15.47 -15.35 2.00
C GLN A 213 15.19 -14.19 2.94
N LEU A 214 13.92 -13.99 3.29
CA LEU A 214 13.53 -13.02 4.32
C LEU A 214 13.52 -13.66 5.71
N SER A 215 13.78 -12.84 6.71
CA SER A 215 13.60 -13.16 8.12
C SER A 215 12.12 -13.37 8.41
N PRO A 216 11.73 -14.44 9.14
CA PRO A 216 10.35 -14.65 9.57
C PRO A 216 9.76 -13.46 10.35
N SER A 217 10.59 -12.74 11.13
CA SER A 217 10.17 -11.53 11.86
C SER A 217 9.64 -10.44 10.95
N ASP A 218 10.18 -10.35 9.73
CA ASP A 218 9.86 -9.28 8.79
C ASP A 218 8.55 -9.58 8.05
N LEU A 219 8.05 -10.82 8.11
CA LEU A 219 6.82 -11.30 7.45
C LEU A 219 5.63 -11.39 8.41
N HIS A 220 5.79 -10.90 9.63
CA HIS A 220 4.73 -10.94 10.63
C HIS A 220 3.53 -10.09 10.19
N SER A 221 2.30 -10.62 10.30
CA SER A 221 1.08 -9.89 9.93
C SER A 221 0.88 -8.64 10.78
N ASN A 222 1.29 -8.70 12.05
CA ASN A 222 1.13 -7.62 13.02
C ASN A 222 2.39 -6.76 13.14
N GLY A 223 2.83 -6.14 12.05
CA GLY A 223 3.96 -5.21 12.08
C GLY A 223 5.31 -5.82 11.68
N GLY A 224 5.29 -6.85 10.83
CA GLY A 224 6.44 -7.19 10.00
C GLY A 224 6.83 -6.02 9.10
N ASP A 225 8.11 -5.94 8.76
CA ASP A 225 8.67 -4.86 7.94
C ASP A 225 8.59 -5.16 6.43
N VAL A 226 8.02 -6.30 6.01
CA VAL A 226 7.85 -6.67 4.60
C VAL A 226 6.39 -6.98 4.29
N VAL A 227 5.76 -5.99 3.67
CA VAL A 227 4.49 -6.09 2.94
C VAL A 227 4.77 -6.20 1.44
N ALA A 228 4.36 -7.31 0.81
CA ALA A 228 4.49 -7.52 -0.63
C ALA A 228 3.87 -6.35 -1.43
N ASP A 229 4.46 -6.03 -2.58
CA ASP A 229 4.05 -4.91 -3.45
C ASP A 229 4.11 -3.49 -2.85
N LYS A 230 4.46 -3.34 -1.57
CA LYS A 230 4.62 -2.03 -0.91
C LYS A 230 6.03 -1.81 -0.35
N THR A 231 6.71 -2.86 0.10
CA THR A 231 7.99 -2.71 0.79
C THR A 231 9.14 -2.60 -0.19
N LEU A 232 9.98 -1.60 0.01
CA LEU A 232 11.27 -1.50 -0.65
C LEU A 232 12.33 -2.17 0.22
N LEU A 233 13.08 -3.10 -0.36
CA LEU A 233 14.22 -3.76 0.26
C LEU A 233 15.50 -3.15 -0.31
N LEU A 234 16.37 -2.63 0.53
CA LEU A 234 17.73 -2.28 0.15
C LEU A 234 18.58 -3.54 0.16
N VAL A 235 18.97 -4.05 -1.01
CA VAL A 235 19.62 -5.36 -1.16
C VAL A 235 21.08 -5.18 -1.57
N ASP A 236 21.97 -5.87 -0.86
CA ASP A 236 23.31 -6.17 -1.35
C ASP A 236 23.24 -7.50 -2.12
N GLU A 237 23.36 -7.41 -3.44
CA GLU A 237 23.25 -8.57 -4.32
C GLU A 237 24.33 -9.63 -4.05
N ALA A 238 25.51 -9.23 -3.57
CA ALA A 238 26.63 -10.13 -3.35
C ALA A 238 26.45 -10.95 -2.07
N SER A 239 26.11 -10.29 -0.97
CA SER A 239 25.91 -10.97 0.33
C SER A 239 24.50 -11.52 0.53
N LYS A 240 23.54 -11.15 -0.32
CA LYS A 240 22.09 -11.37 -0.14
C LYS A 240 21.54 -10.79 1.16
N GLN A 241 22.28 -9.90 1.81
CA GLN A 241 21.75 -9.12 2.91
C GLN A 241 20.79 -8.07 2.38
N TYR A 242 19.71 -7.85 3.12
CA TYR A 242 18.73 -6.85 2.78
C TYR A 242 18.34 -6.03 4.02
N LEU A 243 17.81 -4.83 3.81
CA LEU A 243 17.17 -4.01 4.83
C LEU A 243 15.79 -3.55 4.32
N PRO A 244 14.67 -3.90 5.00
CA PRO A 244 13.39 -3.32 4.67
C PRO A 244 13.34 -1.84 5.04
N LEU A 245 12.89 -1.01 4.11
CA LEU A 245 12.74 0.44 4.32
C LEU A 245 11.33 0.83 4.80
N PHE A 246 10.40 -0.11 4.81
CA PHE A 246 9.06 0.09 5.36
C PHE A 246 9.12 0.20 6.89
N PRO A 247 8.30 1.05 7.52
CA PRO A 247 7.26 1.92 6.94
C PRO A 247 7.74 3.34 6.59
N LEU A 248 9.04 3.62 6.64
CA LEU A 248 9.62 4.94 6.37
C LEU A 248 9.66 5.29 4.87
N ALA A 249 9.83 4.27 4.03
CA ALA A 249 9.65 4.36 2.59
C ALA A 249 8.76 3.23 2.10
N LEU A 250 7.94 3.51 1.08
CA LEU A 250 7.09 2.51 0.45
C LEU A 250 6.95 2.76 -1.05
N PHE A 251 6.56 1.70 -1.74
CA PHE A 251 6.10 1.75 -3.11
C PHE A 251 4.57 1.83 -3.14
N HIS A 252 4.01 2.71 -3.95
CA HIS A 252 2.56 2.86 -4.07
C HIS A 252 2.12 3.12 -5.51
N PHE A 253 0.94 2.58 -5.84
CA PHE A 253 0.27 2.76 -7.12
C PHE A 253 -0.82 3.81 -6.98
N GLN A 254 -0.73 4.87 -7.78
CA GLN A 254 -1.78 5.87 -7.97
C GLN A 254 -2.37 5.74 -9.37
N THR A 255 -3.46 6.46 -9.63
CA THR A 255 -4.10 6.45 -10.95
C THR A 255 -3.21 7.05 -12.05
N LYS A 256 -2.39 8.05 -11.70
CA LYS A 256 -1.51 8.75 -12.65
C LYS A 256 -0.12 8.12 -12.80
N GLY A 257 0.23 7.17 -11.93
CA GLY A 257 1.57 6.58 -11.93
C GLY A 257 1.85 5.76 -10.68
N GLN A 258 3.08 5.34 -10.53
CA GLN A 258 3.54 4.53 -9.41
C GLN A 258 4.98 4.88 -9.10
N GLY A 259 5.36 4.86 -7.82
CA GLY A 259 6.71 5.30 -7.44
C GLY A 259 7.03 5.04 -5.98
N VAL A 260 8.19 5.59 -5.59
CA VAL A 260 8.74 5.51 -4.25
C VAL A 260 8.36 6.75 -3.46
N TYR A 261 7.89 6.52 -2.25
CA TYR A 261 7.37 7.52 -1.34
C TYR A 261 8.12 7.47 -0.02
N PHE A 262 8.43 8.64 0.56
CA PHE A 262 9.09 8.77 1.85
C PHE A 262 8.20 9.42 2.90
N LEU A 263 8.27 8.96 4.15
CA LEU A 263 7.47 9.46 5.26
C LEU A 263 7.79 10.94 5.52
N ASN A 264 6.78 11.80 5.40
CA ASN A 264 6.92 13.25 5.52
C ASN A 264 6.18 13.80 6.75
N LYS A 265 4.99 13.28 7.05
CA LYS A 265 4.15 13.81 8.14
C LYS A 265 3.38 12.72 8.86
N LEU A 266 3.28 12.87 10.18
CA LEU A 266 2.46 12.06 11.08
C LEU A 266 1.34 12.92 11.67
N VAL A 267 0.15 12.34 11.87
CA VAL A 267 -0.97 13.01 12.53
C VAL A 267 -1.46 12.14 13.67
N TRP A 268 -1.23 12.61 14.89
CA TRP A 268 -1.58 11.92 16.13
C TRP A 268 -2.94 12.39 16.68
N ALA A 269 -3.66 11.50 17.35
CA ALA A 269 -4.80 11.84 18.18
C ALA A 269 -4.29 12.51 19.47
N ARG A 270 -4.81 13.68 19.82
CA ARG A 270 -4.34 14.49 20.96
C ARG A 270 -4.37 13.79 22.32
N GLU A 271 -5.29 12.84 22.50
CA GLU A 271 -5.59 12.26 23.82
C GLU A 271 -5.05 10.84 24.02
N ALA A 272 -4.63 10.15 22.97
CA ALA A 272 -4.41 8.69 23.03
C ALA A 272 -3.05 8.20 22.50
N GLU A 273 -2.15 9.09 22.08
CA GLU A 273 -0.91 8.74 21.37
C GLU A 273 -1.14 7.76 20.20
N GLN A 274 -2.34 7.79 19.61
CA GLN A 274 -2.73 6.95 18.49
C GLN A 274 -2.47 7.70 17.19
N LEU A 275 -1.78 7.06 16.25
CA LEU A 275 -1.49 7.60 14.93
C LEU A 275 -2.73 7.46 14.05
N ARG A 276 -3.30 8.59 13.64
CA ARG A 276 -4.50 8.60 12.80
C ARG A 276 -4.14 8.48 11.32
N GLN A 277 -3.10 9.19 10.90
CA GLN A 277 -2.74 9.31 9.49
C GLN A 277 -1.24 9.54 9.35
N VAL A 278 -0.71 9.09 8.22
CA VAL A 278 0.63 9.43 7.76
C VAL A 278 0.58 9.90 6.32
N PHE A 279 1.49 10.81 5.98
CA PHE A 279 1.64 11.34 4.65
C PHE A 279 3.05 11.06 4.16
N TYR A 280 3.13 10.69 2.89
CA TYR A 280 4.35 10.43 2.20
C TYR A 280 4.51 11.37 1.00
N VAL A 281 5.75 11.78 0.75
CA VAL A 281 6.15 12.59 -0.41
C VAL A 281 6.82 11.72 -1.46
N ALA A 282 6.53 11.99 -2.74
CA ALA A 282 7.26 11.45 -3.88
C ALA A 282 8.01 12.59 -4.57
N TYR A 283 9.16 12.26 -5.18
CA TYR A 283 9.95 13.20 -5.99
C TYR A 283 9.79 12.93 -7.49
N ASP A 284 8.71 12.25 -7.87
CA ASP A 284 8.25 12.19 -9.25
C ASP A 284 7.15 13.24 -9.40
N PRO A 285 7.30 14.23 -10.29
CA PRO A 285 6.34 15.33 -10.43
C PRO A 285 4.96 14.87 -10.92
N LEU A 286 4.85 13.65 -11.46
CA LEU A 286 3.58 13.06 -11.88
C LEU A 286 2.81 12.39 -10.73
N LEU A 287 3.44 12.25 -9.56
CA LEU A 287 2.87 11.59 -8.39
C LEU A 287 2.42 12.61 -7.35
N GLU A 288 1.22 12.40 -6.82
CA GLU A 288 0.68 13.20 -5.73
C GLU A 288 1.15 12.64 -4.39
N HIS A 289 1.12 13.43 -3.32
CA HIS A 289 1.42 12.90 -1.98
C HIS A 289 0.52 11.71 -1.64
N HIS A 290 1.12 10.65 -1.09
CA HIS A 290 0.35 9.49 -0.63
C HIS A 290 -0.07 9.68 0.83
N ARG A 291 -1.30 9.30 1.16
CA ARG A 291 -1.83 9.33 2.53
C ARG A 291 -2.29 7.92 2.90
N ALA A 292 -1.82 7.44 4.05
CA ALA A 292 -2.33 6.22 4.68
C ALA A 292 -3.06 6.60 5.98
N ASN A 293 -4.21 5.97 6.21
CA ASN A 293 -5.05 6.18 7.39
C ASN A 293 -4.88 5.03 8.39
N ARG A 294 -5.36 5.25 9.62
CA ARG A 294 -5.42 4.24 10.66
C ARG A 294 -6.06 2.95 10.14
N GLY A 295 -5.47 1.83 10.51
CA GLY A 295 -5.86 0.50 10.04
C GLY A 295 -5.06 0.03 8.82
N GLU A 296 -4.45 0.95 8.06
CA GLU A 296 -3.56 0.59 6.97
C GLU A 296 -2.16 0.21 7.51
N ALA A 297 -1.53 -0.79 6.89
CA ALA A 297 -0.25 -1.35 7.31
C ALA A 297 0.86 -0.33 7.65
N PRO A 298 1.08 0.78 6.88
CA PRO A 298 2.13 1.72 7.21
C PRO A 298 1.89 2.46 8.53
N VAL A 299 0.62 2.76 8.85
CA VAL A 299 0.25 3.42 10.12
C VAL A 299 0.47 2.45 11.28
N SER A 300 -0.05 1.23 11.18
CA SER A 300 0.08 0.22 12.23
C SER A 300 1.56 -0.13 12.51
N SER A 301 2.37 -0.26 11.45
CA SER A 301 3.81 -0.50 11.61
C SER A 301 4.52 0.68 12.28
N LEU A 302 4.23 1.93 11.88
CA LEU A 302 4.82 3.11 12.54
C LEU A 302 4.41 3.23 14.00
N GLU A 303 3.16 2.95 14.36
CA GLU A 303 2.72 2.93 15.77
C GLU A 303 3.53 1.93 16.59
N VAL A 304 3.76 0.72 16.07
CA VAL A 304 4.57 -0.30 16.74
C VAL A 304 6.02 0.17 16.92
N LYS A 305 6.64 0.75 15.89
CA LYS A 305 8.01 1.28 15.99
C LYS A 305 8.10 2.43 17.00
N VAL A 306 7.17 3.38 16.98
CA VAL A 306 7.11 4.50 17.93
C VAL A 306 6.89 4.00 19.36
N ARG A 307 5.99 3.03 19.56
CA ARG A 307 5.77 2.41 20.86
C ARG A 307 7.03 1.72 21.38
N ARG A 308 7.79 1.03 20.53
CA ARG A 308 9.08 0.42 20.91
C ARG A 308 10.08 1.47 21.38
N LEU A 309 10.15 2.63 20.72
CA LEU A 309 11.00 3.74 21.18
C LEU A 309 10.58 4.21 22.58
N ASN A 310 9.28 4.38 22.85
CA ASN A 310 8.78 4.75 24.17
C ASN A 310 9.07 3.69 25.23
N LEU A 311 8.88 2.40 24.92
CA LEU A 311 9.14 1.30 25.84
C LEU A 311 10.62 1.22 26.22
N ALA A 312 11.53 1.50 25.28
CA ALA A 312 12.97 1.58 25.55
C ALA A 312 13.37 2.76 26.46
N LEU A 313 12.46 3.69 26.76
CA LEU A 313 12.67 4.78 27.72
C LEU A 313 12.14 4.48 29.11
N ALA A 314 11.32 3.44 29.28
CA ALA A 314 10.80 3.08 30.59
C ALA A 314 11.96 2.63 31.51
N PRO A 315 11.95 3.00 32.81
CA PRO A 315 12.97 2.53 33.75
C PRO A 315 12.98 0.99 33.81
N GLU A 316 14.17 0.38 33.87
CA GLU A 316 14.37 -1.09 33.84
C GLU A 316 13.48 -1.83 34.86
N GLU A 317 13.18 -1.22 36.02
CA GLU A 317 12.32 -1.78 37.07
C GLU A 317 10.83 -1.85 36.69
N ALA A 318 10.37 -1.03 35.73
CA ALA A 318 9.01 -1.08 35.18
C ALA A 318 8.90 -2.02 33.97
N ILE A 319 10.04 -2.53 33.47
CA ILE A 319 10.10 -3.50 32.38
C ILE A 319 10.22 -4.90 32.97
N SER A 320 9.19 -5.31 33.71
CA SER A 320 8.73 -6.67 33.43
C SER A 320 8.15 -6.55 32.03
N LEU A 321 8.97 -6.81 30.99
CA LEU A 321 8.45 -7.14 29.68
C LEU A 321 7.32 -8.11 30.00
N PRO A 322 6.05 -7.79 29.68
CA PRO A 322 5.02 -8.82 29.74
C PRO A 322 5.66 -9.96 28.96
N GLN A 323 5.98 -11.09 29.63
CA GLN A 323 6.44 -12.28 28.93
C GLN A 323 5.46 -12.41 27.79
N ALA A 324 5.89 -12.13 26.55
CA ALA A 324 5.01 -11.71 25.47
C ALA A 324 3.81 -12.62 25.53
N ALA A 325 2.69 -12.12 26.08
CA ALA A 325 1.66 -12.97 26.64
C ALA A 325 1.03 -13.63 25.45
N THR A 326 1.54 -14.83 25.09
CA THR A 326 1.74 -15.28 23.70
C THR A 326 0.71 -14.61 22.83
N GLU A 327 1.05 -13.41 22.30
CA GLU A 327 0.03 -12.51 21.78
C GLU A 327 -0.67 -13.32 20.71
N ARG A 328 -1.92 -13.69 20.99
CA ARG A 328 -2.64 -14.64 20.18
C ARG A 328 -2.52 -14.11 18.76
N ALA A 329 -1.91 -14.90 17.88
CA ALA A 329 -1.59 -14.44 16.54
C ALA A 329 -2.85 -13.82 15.93
N ASP A 330 -2.81 -12.51 15.66
CA ASP A 330 -3.95 -11.83 15.09
C ASP A 330 -4.05 -12.28 13.62
N TYR A 331 -5.06 -13.10 13.36
CA TYR A 331 -5.40 -13.56 12.02
C TYR A 331 -6.45 -12.66 11.37
N ASN A 332 -6.79 -11.53 12.00
CA ASN A 332 -7.54 -10.47 11.36
C ASN A 332 -6.75 -9.92 10.16
N LEU A 333 -7.46 -9.63 9.07
CA LEU A 333 -6.91 -9.03 7.86
C LEU A 333 -7.60 -7.68 7.63
N PRO A 334 -7.08 -6.58 8.24
CA PRO A 334 -7.67 -5.24 8.12
C PRO A 334 -7.87 -4.77 6.67
N GLU A 335 -7.04 -5.25 5.76
CA GLU A 335 -7.13 -4.97 4.33
C GLU A 335 -8.46 -5.43 3.73
N VAL A 336 -8.99 -6.58 4.18
CA VAL A 336 -10.28 -7.12 3.70
C VAL A 336 -11.42 -6.15 4.03
N TRP A 337 -11.43 -5.59 5.25
CA TRP A 337 -12.45 -4.63 5.67
C TRP A 337 -12.29 -3.29 4.95
N THR A 338 -11.05 -2.86 4.73
CA THR A 338 -10.74 -1.64 3.96
C THR A 338 -11.23 -1.78 2.52
N GLU A 339 -11.01 -2.93 1.90
CA GLU A 339 -11.46 -3.24 0.55
C GLU A 339 -13.00 -3.31 0.48
N GLN A 340 -13.65 -3.97 1.46
CA GLN A 340 -15.10 -4.00 1.56
C GLN A 340 -15.70 -2.59 1.68
N ALA A 341 -15.15 -1.75 2.57
CA ALA A 341 -15.60 -0.38 2.76
C ALA A 341 -15.46 0.46 1.48
N SER A 342 -14.37 0.26 0.73
CA SER A 342 -14.15 0.90 -0.56
C SER A 342 -15.23 0.49 -1.57
N HIS A 343 -15.55 -0.80 -1.64
CA HIS A 343 -16.55 -1.33 -2.55
C HIS A 343 -17.98 -0.92 -2.20
N LEU A 344 -18.33 -0.82 -0.91
CA LEU A 344 -19.62 -0.33 -0.45
C LEU A 344 -19.90 1.11 -0.90
N ARG A 345 -18.88 1.98 -0.91
CA ARG A 345 -19.02 3.37 -1.40
C ARG A 345 -19.33 3.47 -2.88
N THR A 346 -19.07 2.40 -3.63
CA THR A 346 -19.25 2.34 -5.09
C THR A 346 -20.42 1.45 -5.50
N PHE A 347 -21.15 0.88 -4.55
CA PHE A 347 -22.26 0.00 -4.85
C PHE A 347 -23.47 0.82 -5.32
N ALA A 348 -23.84 0.64 -6.58
CA ALA A 348 -25.04 1.24 -7.16
C ALA A 348 -25.63 0.36 -8.26
N GLY A 349 -26.97 0.42 -8.40
CA GLY A 349 -27.73 -0.55 -9.16
C GLY A 349 -27.67 -1.94 -8.51
N ARG A 350 -28.25 -2.98 -9.14
CA ARG A 350 -28.16 -4.40 -8.69
C ARG A 350 -29.06 -4.84 -7.53
N ALA A 351 -30.05 -4.05 -7.12
CA ALA A 351 -30.98 -4.46 -6.06
C ALA A 351 -31.69 -5.79 -6.37
N ALA A 352 -32.10 -6.01 -7.62
CA ALA A 352 -32.75 -7.24 -8.04
C ALA A 352 -31.84 -8.47 -7.99
N LEU A 353 -30.57 -8.34 -8.37
CA LEU A 353 -29.57 -9.40 -8.27
C LEU A 353 -29.26 -9.75 -6.82
N LEU A 354 -29.13 -8.72 -5.97
CA LEU A 354 -28.91 -8.91 -4.56
C LEU A 354 -30.09 -9.64 -3.90
N ALA A 355 -31.33 -9.28 -4.25
CA ALA A 355 -32.52 -9.97 -3.77
C ALA A 355 -32.57 -11.45 -4.19
N ARG A 356 -32.17 -11.77 -5.43
CA ARG A 356 -32.07 -13.18 -5.87
C ARG A 356 -31.00 -13.97 -5.13
N LEU A 357 -29.85 -13.35 -4.85
CA LEU A 357 -28.82 -13.96 -4.01
C LEU A 357 -29.34 -14.23 -2.60
N GLU A 358 -30.05 -13.28 -2.01
CA GLU A 358 -30.69 -13.41 -0.70
C GLU A 358 -31.73 -14.55 -0.70
N GLU A 359 -32.57 -14.62 -1.74
CA GLU A 359 -33.55 -15.70 -1.91
C GLU A 359 -32.85 -17.08 -2.04
N TRP A 360 -31.77 -17.17 -2.82
CA TRP A 360 -31.00 -18.41 -2.95
C TRP A 360 -30.42 -18.86 -1.60
N ILE A 361 -29.90 -17.90 -0.81
CA ILE A 361 -29.42 -18.17 0.54
C ILE A 361 -30.57 -18.74 1.38
N GLU A 362 -31.73 -18.09 1.42
CA GLU A 362 -32.87 -18.51 2.25
C GLU A 362 -33.43 -19.89 1.86
N ARG A 363 -33.47 -20.22 0.56
CA ARG A 363 -34.07 -21.48 0.08
C ARG A 363 -33.16 -22.71 0.24
N THR A 364 -31.84 -22.52 0.36
CA THR A 364 -30.88 -23.62 0.33
C THR A 364 -30.60 -24.15 1.76
N GLY A 365 -31.43 -25.04 2.29
CA GLY A 365 -31.25 -25.59 3.65
C GLY A 365 -30.03 -26.51 3.83
N ASP A 366 -29.78 -27.40 2.86
CA ASP A 366 -28.76 -28.45 2.98
C ASP A 366 -27.31 -28.00 2.71
N GLY A 367 -27.06 -26.70 2.68
CA GLY A 367 -25.79 -26.10 2.27
C GLY A 367 -25.53 -26.16 0.76
N GLY A 368 -24.69 -25.24 0.26
CA GLY A 368 -24.43 -25.12 -1.17
C GLY A 368 -23.47 -23.99 -1.55
N TYR A 369 -23.01 -24.05 -2.79
CA TYR A 369 -22.14 -23.03 -3.36
C TYR A 369 -22.87 -22.23 -4.42
N TYR A 370 -22.58 -20.94 -4.47
CA TYR A 370 -23.03 -20.04 -5.52
C TYR A 370 -21.82 -19.35 -6.13
N LEU A 371 -21.58 -19.56 -7.42
CA LEU A 371 -20.50 -18.94 -8.17
C LEU A 371 -21.04 -17.83 -9.06
N LEU A 372 -20.66 -16.60 -8.72
CA LEU A 372 -20.96 -15.41 -9.51
C LEU A 372 -19.84 -15.14 -10.53
N LEU A 373 -20.14 -15.31 -11.81
CA LEU A 373 -19.22 -15.04 -12.91
C LEU A 373 -19.40 -13.63 -13.43
N GLY A 374 -18.33 -12.96 -13.85
CA GLY A 374 -18.47 -11.66 -14.52
C GLY A 374 -17.13 -11.08 -14.94
N VAL A 375 -17.12 -10.36 -16.05
CA VAL A 375 -15.89 -9.72 -16.54
C VAL A 375 -15.39 -8.65 -15.57
N PRO A 376 -14.09 -8.24 -15.65
CA PRO A 376 -13.56 -7.17 -14.81
C PRO A 376 -14.41 -5.89 -14.88
N GLY A 377 -14.60 -5.25 -13.72
CA GLY A 377 -15.37 -4.01 -13.62
C GLY A 377 -16.89 -4.14 -13.49
N GLN A 378 -17.47 -5.36 -13.61
CA GLN A 378 -18.93 -5.55 -13.57
C GLN A 378 -19.60 -5.34 -12.20
N GLY A 379 -18.82 -5.10 -11.14
CA GLY A 379 -19.33 -4.85 -9.80
C GLY A 379 -19.54 -6.10 -8.93
N LYS A 380 -18.84 -7.22 -9.22
CA LYS A 380 -18.89 -8.44 -8.39
C LYS A 380 -18.54 -8.15 -6.93
N SER A 381 -17.36 -7.57 -6.70
CA SER A 381 -16.86 -7.22 -5.37
C SER A 381 -17.78 -6.24 -4.64
N ALA A 382 -18.37 -5.27 -5.35
CA ALA A 382 -19.36 -4.34 -4.79
C ALA A 382 -20.64 -5.05 -4.36
N LEU A 383 -21.19 -5.94 -5.20
CA LEU A 383 -22.37 -6.73 -4.87
C LEU A 383 -22.13 -7.65 -3.66
N LEU A 384 -20.98 -8.32 -3.62
CA LEU A 384 -20.62 -9.20 -2.50
C LEU A 384 -20.33 -8.43 -1.20
N SER A 385 -19.73 -7.25 -1.29
CA SER A 385 -19.53 -6.36 -0.14
C SER A 385 -20.87 -5.91 0.45
N GLN A 386 -21.82 -5.56 -0.42
CA GLN A 386 -23.17 -5.16 -0.03
C GLN A 386 -23.94 -6.32 0.60
N LEU A 387 -23.81 -7.54 0.04
CA LEU A 387 -24.39 -8.75 0.61
C LEU A 387 -23.85 -9.01 2.02
N ALA A 388 -22.52 -8.96 2.21
CA ALA A 388 -21.89 -9.11 3.52
C ALA A 388 -22.42 -8.07 4.53
N CYS A 389 -22.49 -6.80 4.11
CA CYS A 389 -23.01 -5.71 4.95
C CYS A 389 -24.47 -5.94 5.37
N ARG A 390 -25.33 -6.40 4.46
CA ARG A 390 -26.73 -6.73 4.77
C ARG A 390 -26.86 -7.89 5.74
N LYS A 391 -25.98 -8.90 5.62
CA LYS A 391 -25.88 -10.02 6.57
C LYS A 391 -25.18 -9.66 7.88
N GLY A 392 -24.98 -8.36 8.15
CA GLY A 392 -24.57 -7.87 9.47
C GLY A 392 -23.05 -7.70 9.64
N LEU A 393 -22.27 -8.03 8.61
CA LEU A 393 -20.83 -7.85 8.63
C LEU A 393 -20.48 -6.37 8.36
N SER A 394 -20.32 -5.62 9.46
CA SER A 394 -19.96 -4.20 9.44
C SER A 394 -18.47 -4.03 9.17
N CYS A 395 -18.12 -3.07 8.31
CA CYS A 395 -16.74 -2.64 8.10
C CYS A 395 -16.21 -1.74 9.24
N ASP A 396 -17.08 -1.28 10.13
CA ASP A 396 -16.73 -0.49 11.30
C ASP A 396 -17.08 -1.26 12.59
N PRO A 397 -16.07 -1.69 13.37
CA PRO A 397 -16.29 -2.32 14.68
C PRO A 397 -17.06 -1.42 15.66
N ALA A 398 -16.96 -0.10 15.53
CA ALA A 398 -17.69 0.82 16.40
C ALA A 398 -19.20 0.79 16.15
N MET A 399 -19.63 0.48 14.92
CA MET A 399 -21.05 0.34 14.58
C MET A 399 -21.63 -1.04 14.93
N ALA A 400 -20.81 -1.99 15.38
CA ALA A 400 -21.30 -3.32 15.78
C ALA A 400 -22.13 -3.27 17.07
N ASN A 401 -21.91 -2.28 17.94
CA ASN A 401 -22.57 -2.20 19.25
C ASN A 401 -24.00 -1.61 19.21
N ASP A 402 -24.37 -0.87 18.16
CA ASP A 402 -25.68 -0.17 18.07
C ASP A 402 -26.79 -1.00 17.39
N ARG A 403 -26.55 -2.30 17.10
CA ARG A 403 -27.47 -3.14 16.31
C ARG A 403 -28.03 -4.33 17.09
N GLU A 404 -28.43 -4.12 18.34
CA GLU A 404 -29.25 -5.09 19.07
C GLU A 404 -30.63 -5.23 18.38
N GLY A 405 -30.97 -6.45 17.91
CA GLY A 405 -32.35 -6.80 17.56
C GLY A 405 -32.61 -7.40 16.17
N TYR A 406 -31.61 -7.54 15.29
CA TYR A 406 -31.79 -8.29 14.04
C TYR A 406 -31.06 -9.63 14.11
N ASP A 407 -31.84 -10.71 14.09
CA ASP A 407 -31.36 -12.08 13.91
C ASP A 407 -30.84 -12.22 12.47
N ARG A 408 -29.53 -12.01 12.28
CA ARG A 408 -28.88 -12.05 10.96
C ARG A 408 -27.94 -13.23 10.89
N ALA A 409 -27.99 -13.93 9.76
CA ALA A 409 -27.05 -14.98 9.42
C ALA A 409 -25.60 -14.56 9.71
N PRO A 410 -24.82 -15.33 10.48
CA PRO A 410 -23.41 -15.03 10.66
C PRO A 410 -22.69 -15.12 9.31
N CYS A 411 -21.99 -14.06 8.95
CA CYS A 411 -21.28 -13.94 7.68
C CYS A 411 -19.77 -13.90 7.93
N LEU A 412 -19.02 -14.64 7.12
CA LEU A 412 -17.57 -14.57 7.01
C LEU A 412 -17.22 -13.98 5.65
N LEU A 413 -16.15 -13.19 5.57
CA LEU A 413 -15.75 -12.51 4.35
C LEU A 413 -14.24 -12.63 4.12
N HIS A 414 -13.88 -12.91 2.87
CA HIS A 414 -12.53 -12.71 2.38
C HIS A 414 -12.51 -12.13 0.96
N MET A 415 -11.57 -11.23 0.70
CA MET A 415 -11.35 -10.61 -0.61
C MET A 415 -9.94 -10.95 -1.10
N MET A 416 -9.82 -11.69 -2.21
CA MET A 416 -8.51 -12.18 -2.65
C MET A 416 -7.54 -11.08 -3.05
N LYS A 417 -8.05 -9.94 -3.50
CA LYS A 417 -7.23 -8.79 -3.84
C LYS A 417 -6.56 -8.17 -2.60
N SER A 418 -7.15 -8.31 -1.42
CA SER A 418 -6.53 -7.94 -0.14
C SER A 418 -5.44 -8.92 0.30
N HIS A 419 -5.66 -10.23 0.15
CA HIS A 419 -4.67 -11.24 0.51
C HIS A 419 -4.80 -12.51 -0.34
N LYS A 420 -3.73 -12.86 -1.07
CA LYS A 420 -3.71 -13.96 -2.05
C LYS A 420 -3.18 -15.29 -1.52
N ASN A 421 -2.66 -15.34 -0.30
CA ASN A 421 -2.11 -16.57 0.27
C ASN A 421 -3.23 -17.45 0.87
N PRO A 422 -3.43 -18.69 0.39
CA PRO A 422 -4.48 -19.57 0.88
C PRO A 422 -4.44 -19.87 2.36
N ARG A 423 -3.25 -20.18 2.88
CA ARG A 423 -3.05 -20.52 4.29
C ARG A 423 -3.51 -19.37 5.18
N ARG A 424 -3.08 -18.15 4.86
CA ARG A 424 -3.39 -16.95 5.66
C ARG A 424 -4.87 -16.58 5.64
N PHE A 425 -5.53 -16.61 4.48
CA PHE A 425 -6.96 -16.27 4.49
C PHE A 425 -7.81 -17.34 5.16
N MET A 426 -7.42 -18.62 5.09
CA MET A 426 -8.11 -19.68 5.83
C MET A 426 -8.00 -19.50 7.34
N GLN A 427 -6.81 -19.14 7.83
CA GLN A 427 -6.62 -18.74 9.23
C GLN A 427 -7.51 -17.54 9.60
N SER A 428 -7.67 -16.58 8.69
CA SER A 428 -8.59 -15.45 8.91
C SER A 428 -10.05 -15.89 8.98
N LEU A 429 -10.51 -16.78 8.11
CA LEU A 429 -11.87 -17.33 8.16
C LEU A 429 -12.11 -18.13 9.44
N LEU A 430 -11.14 -18.92 9.89
CA LEU A 430 -11.20 -19.62 11.18
C LEU A 430 -11.34 -18.65 12.35
N TRP A 431 -10.58 -17.55 12.33
CA TRP A 431 -10.65 -16.52 13.36
C TRP A 431 -12.00 -15.79 13.36
N GLN A 432 -12.58 -15.54 12.19
CA GLN A 432 -13.95 -15.00 12.08
C GLN A 432 -14.99 -15.99 12.63
N ALA A 433 -14.89 -17.28 12.30
CA ALA A 433 -15.77 -18.33 12.84
C ALA A 433 -15.67 -18.43 14.37
N GLU A 434 -14.45 -18.36 14.89
CA GLU A 434 -14.19 -18.34 16.33
C GLU A 434 -14.90 -17.17 17.01
N SER A 435 -14.79 -15.98 16.43
CA SER A 435 -15.43 -14.76 16.95
C SER A 435 -16.95 -14.88 16.96
N LEU A 436 -17.55 -15.46 15.92
CA LEU A 436 -19.00 -15.68 15.81
C LEU A 436 -19.52 -16.74 16.79
N THR A 437 -18.71 -17.76 17.09
CA THR A 437 -19.06 -18.78 18.08
C THR A 437 -18.78 -18.34 19.52
N GLY A 438 -17.83 -17.43 19.74
CA GLY A 438 -17.33 -17.06 21.06
C GLY A 438 -16.56 -18.18 21.76
N LYS A 439 -16.17 -19.23 21.02
CA LYS A 439 -15.47 -20.40 21.53
C LYS A 439 -14.08 -20.47 20.92
N SER A 440 -13.05 -20.44 21.74
CA SER A 440 -11.66 -20.57 21.27
C SER A 440 -11.45 -21.89 20.51
N LEU A 441 -10.85 -21.84 19.32
CA LEU A 441 -10.44 -23.04 18.57
C LEU A 441 -9.07 -23.58 19.02
N GLY A 442 -8.31 -22.81 19.81
CA GLY A 442 -6.94 -23.13 20.21
C GLY A 442 -5.90 -22.85 19.11
N GLU A 443 -4.63 -22.69 19.48
CA GLU A 443 -3.58 -22.28 18.53
C GLU A 443 -3.32 -23.33 17.44
N ALA A 444 -3.42 -24.63 17.79
CA ALA A 444 -3.24 -25.72 16.84
C ALA A 444 -4.24 -25.69 15.67
N ALA A 445 -5.43 -25.09 15.85
CA ALA A 445 -6.43 -24.94 14.80
C ALA A 445 -5.97 -24.04 13.64
N TYR A 446 -5.02 -23.14 13.91
CA TYR A 446 -4.47 -22.21 12.95
C TYR A 446 -3.14 -22.70 12.36
N GLN A 447 -2.67 -23.87 12.76
CA GLN A 447 -1.44 -24.49 12.27
C GLN A 447 -1.77 -25.61 11.28
N GLY A 448 -0.74 -26.12 10.61
CA GLY A 448 -0.88 -27.17 9.61
C GLY A 448 -0.84 -26.66 8.17
N ASP A 449 -1.04 -27.60 7.26
CA ASP A 449 -1.13 -27.32 5.83
C ASP A 449 -2.55 -26.88 5.42
N ILE A 450 -2.79 -26.76 4.11
CA ILE A 450 -4.09 -26.35 3.57
C ILE A 450 -5.18 -27.40 3.82
N ASP A 451 -4.86 -28.68 3.85
CA ASP A 451 -5.84 -29.73 4.12
C ASP A 451 -6.25 -29.72 5.59
N ASP A 452 -5.30 -29.54 6.50
CA ASP A 452 -5.54 -29.38 7.94
C ASP A 452 -6.48 -28.18 8.20
N LEU A 453 -6.11 -27.01 7.68
CA LEU A 453 -6.90 -25.78 7.87
C LEU A 453 -8.29 -25.90 7.25
N ARG A 454 -8.45 -26.63 6.14
CA ARG A 454 -9.76 -26.85 5.51
C ARG A 454 -10.64 -27.68 6.42
N ASN A 455 -10.10 -28.77 6.97
CA ASN A 455 -10.85 -29.65 7.86
C ASN A 455 -11.26 -28.91 9.14
N MET A 456 -10.36 -28.09 9.70
CA MET A 456 -10.67 -27.21 10.82
C MET A 456 -11.77 -26.19 10.48
N LEU A 457 -11.72 -25.60 9.27
CA LEU A 457 -12.72 -24.63 8.83
C LEU A 457 -14.09 -25.27 8.70
N VAL A 458 -14.19 -26.48 8.15
CA VAL A 458 -15.46 -27.24 8.09
C VAL A 458 -16.04 -27.44 9.49
N GLY A 459 -15.23 -27.90 10.45
CA GLY A 459 -15.67 -28.09 11.83
C GLY A 459 -16.08 -26.79 12.53
N ALA A 460 -15.39 -25.67 12.25
CA ALA A 460 -15.74 -24.36 12.77
C ALA A 460 -17.07 -23.84 12.17
N LEU A 461 -17.29 -24.04 10.87
CA LEU A 461 -18.53 -23.65 10.19
C LEU A 461 -19.74 -24.45 10.68
N GLU A 462 -19.57 -25.75 10.96
CA GLU A 462 -20.61 -26.54 11.62
C GLU A 462 -21.01 -25.96 12.97
N GLN A 463 -20.04 -25.48 13.75
CA GLN A 463 -20.31 -24.88 15.06
C GLN A 463 -21.02 -23.53 14.92
N VAL A 464 -20.64 -22.71 13.93
CA VAL A 464 -21.33 -21.46 13.60
C VAL A 464 -22.77 -21.76 13.20
N SER A 465 -22.99 -22.69 12.27
CA SER A 465 -24.31 -23.10 11.80
C SER A 465 -25.18 -23.66 12.93
N LYS A 466 -24.65 -24.56 13.77
CA LYS A 466 -25.37 -25.10 14.94
C LYS A 466 -25.80 -24.03 15.93
N LYS A 467 -24.99 -22.97 16.10
CA LYS A 467 -25.28 -21.87 17.04
C LYS A 467 -26.33 -20.91 16.50
N HIS A 468 -26.29 -20.60 15.20
CA HIS A 468 -27.07 -19.53 14.59
C HIS A 468 -28.10 -20.02 13.57
N GLY A 469 -28.27 -21.32 13.40
CA GLY A 469 -29.12 -21.96 12.39
C GLY A 469 -28.53 -21.97 10.98
N GLU A 470 -27.66 -21.02 10.65
CA GLU A 470 -27.01 -20.92 9.35
C GLU A 470 -25.63 -20.25 9.42
N SER A 471 -24.86 -20.33 8.32
CA SER A 471 -23.60 -19.61 8.13
C SER A 471 -23.39 -19.26 6.66
N LEU A 472 -22.92 -18.04 6.39
CA LEU A 472 -22.58 -17.57 5.05
C LEU A 472 -21.08 -17.27 4.97
N ILE A 473 -20.42 -17.73 3.92
CA ILE A 473 -19.05 -17.35 3.59
C ILE A 473 -19.06 -16.66 2.24
N ILE A 474 -18.36 -15.54 2.14
CA ILE A 474 -18.17 -14.80 0.89
C ILE A 474 -16.69 -14.78 0.56
N ILE A 475 -16.33 -15.28 -0.62
CA ILE A 475 -14.96 -15.27 -1.13
C ILE A 475 -14.95 -14.58 -2.49
N ASP A 476 -14.43 -13.35 -2.52
CA ASP A 476 -14.41 -12.53 -3.74
C ASP A 476 -13.10 -12.69 -4.54
N ALA A 477 -13.23 -12.62 -5.87
CA ALA A 477 -12.16 -12.60 -6.85
C ALA A 477 -11.24 -13.83 -6.79
N LEU A 478 -11.83 -15.02 -6.76
CA LEU A 478 -11.09 -16.29 -6.64
C LEU A 478 -10.05 -16.51 -7.75
N ASP A 479 -10.26 -15.89 -8.92
CA ASP A 479 -9.32 -15.87 -10.04
C ASP A 479 -8.02 -15.09 -9.79
N GLU A 480 -7.96 -14.27 -8.74
CA GLU A 480 -6.76 -13.51 -8.37
C GLU A 480 -5.71 -14.36 -7.65
N LEU A 481 -6.07 -15.59 -7.26
CA LEU A 481 -5.12 -16.58 -6.76
C LEU A 481 -4.27 -17.09 -7.94
N ASP A 482 -2.95 -17.13 -7.76
CA ASP A 482 -1.98 -17.70 -8.72
C ASP A 482 -2.08 -19.24 -8.74
N LEU A 483 -3.24 -19.75 -9.16
CA LEU A 483 -3.57 -21.17 -9.16
C LEU A 483 -3.61 -21.69 -10.59
N SER A 484 -2.74 -22.65 -10.89
CA SER A 484 -3.15 -23.75 -11.76
C SER A 484 -4.38 -24.43 -11.12
N GLY A 485 -5.36 -24.86 -11.93
CA GLY A 485 -6.67 -25.34 -11.45
C GLY A 485 -6.66 -26.48 -10.41
N GLU A 486 -5.51 -27.07 -10.10
CA GLU A 486 -5.29 -28.08 -9.05
C GLU A 486 -5.30 -27.51 -7.61
N ARG A 487 -5.24 -26.18 -7.43
CA ARG A 487 -5.07 -25.57 -6.10
C ARG A 487 -6.33 -25.02 -5.42
N ILE A 488 -7.52 -25.38 -5.90
CA ILE A 488 -8.80 -25.12 -5.16
C ILE A 488 -9.04 -26.12 -4.01
N GLY A 489 -8.01 -26.88 -3.63
CA GLY A 489 -8.07 -27.90 -2.58
C GLY A 489 -8.55 -27.37 -1.23
N PHE A 490 -8.37 -26.08 -0.96
CA PHE A 490 -8.81 -25.44 0.28
C PHE A 490 -10.34 -25.34 0.42
N LEU A 491 -11.12 -25.42 -0.68
CA LEU A 491 -12.58 -25.48 -0.62
C LEU A 491 -13.04 -26.92 -0.37
N PRO A 492 -13.90 -27.17 0.62
CA PRO A 492 -14.48 -28.50 0.84
C PRO A 492 -15.46 -28.85 -0.30
N GLU A 493 -15.45 -30.11 -0.76
CA GLU A 493 -16.31 -30.54 -1.88
C GLU A 493 -17.81 -30.46 -1.55
N SER A 494 -18.14 -30.71 -0.27
CA SER A 494 -19.48 -30.59 0.31
C SER A 494 -19.43 -29.68 1.53
N LEU A 495 -20.46 -28.86 1.70
CA LEU A 495 -20.62 -28.01 2.88
C LEU A 495 -21.51 -28.70 3.92
N PRO A 496 -21.32 -28.39 5.21
CA PRO A 496 -22.26 -28.78 6.24
C PRO A 496 -23.66 -28.18 6.02
N GLU A 497 -24.68 -28.78 6.65
CA GLU A 497 -26.03 -28.26 6.65
C GLU A 497 -26.10 -26.83 7.23
N GLY A 498 -26.91 -25.97 6.61
CA GLY A 498 -27.01 -24.55 6.94
C GLY A 498 -25.81 -23.69 6.52
N VAL A 499 -24.73 -24.27 5.96
CA VAL A 499 -23.54 -23.51 5.51
C VAL A 499 -23.58 -23.24 4.01
N ARG A 500 -23.43 -21.97 3.65
CA ARG A 500 -23.50 -21.51 2.26
C ARG A 500 -22.27 -20.70 1.91
N VAL A 501 -21.79 -20.85 0.68
CA VAL A 501 -20.61 -20.13 0.20
C VAL A 501 -20.93 -19.42 -1.10
N VAL A 502 -20.68 -18.11 -1.15
CA VAL A 502 -20.76 -17.30 -2.36
C VAL A 502 -19.35 -16.97 -2.83
N LEU A 503 -19.03 -17.39 -4.05
CA LEU A 503 -17.76 -17.21 -4.73
C LEU A 503 -17.93 -16.20 -5.86
N SER A 504 -16.88 -15.44 -6.20
CA SER A 504 -16.83 -14.71 -7.46
C SER A 504 -15.56 -15.01 -8.25
N CYS A 505 -15.68 -15.06 -9.59
CA CYS A 505 -14.51 -15.11 -10.45
C CYS A 505 -14.79 -14.55 -11.86
N ARG A 506 -13.74 -14.43 -12.68
CA ARG A 506 -13.88 -14.14 -14.11
C ARG A 506 -14.48 -15.34 -14.86
N PRO A 507 -15.28 -15.11 -15.92
CA PRO A 507 -15.79 -16.19 -16.76
C PRO A 507 -14.65 -16.81 -17.59
N GLU A 508 -14.91 -18.01 -18.13
CA GLU A 508 -14.09 -18.68 -19.16
C GLU A 508 -12.63 -19.02 -18.79
N ILE A 509 -12.27 -18.98 -17.51
CA ILE A 509 -10.96 -19.42 -17.02
C ILE A 509 -10.98 -20.91 -16.62
N PRO A 510 -9.83 -21.62 -16.66
CA PRO A 510 -9.74 -23.02 -16.26
C PRO A 510 -10.27 -23.31 -14.84
N LEU A 511 -10.19 -22.33 -13.95
CA LEU A 511 -10.71 -22.39 -12.58
C LEU A 511 -12.21 -22.70 -12.52
N VAL A 512 -13.03 -22.15 -13.41
CA VAL A 512 -14.49 -22.39 -13.42
C VAL A 512 -14.78 -23.88 -13.63
N LYS A 513 -14.14 -24.48 -14.64
CA LYS A 513 -14.28 -25.91 -14.93
C LYS A 513 -13.77 -26.79 -13.78
N ALA A 514 -12.73 -26.35 -13.08
CA ALA A 514 -12.22 -27.05 -11.90
C ALA A 514 -13.25 -27.03 -10.75
N LEU A 515 -13.88 -25.88 -10.50
CA LEU A 515 -14.95 -25.75 -9.50
C LEU A 515 -16.16 -26.62 -9.85
N GLU A 516 -16.64 -26.57 -11.10
CA GLU A 516 -17.78 -27.37 -11.57
C GLU A 516 -17.57 -28.88 -11.43
N ARG A 517 -16.34 -29.35 -11.61
CA ARG A 517 -16.01 -30.79 -11.46
C ARG A 517 -15.90 -31.24 -10.01
N ARG A 518 -15.40 -30.37 -9.13
CA ARG A 518 -15.05 -30.71 -7.74
C ARG A 518 -16.17 -30.43 -6.75
N ILE A 519 -16.88 -29.32 -6.92
CA ILE A 519 -17.84 -28.81 -5.93
C ILE A 519 -19.22 -29.42 -6.15
N ARG A 520 -19.81 -29.99 -5.09
CA ARG A 520 -21.18 -30.47 -5.10
C ARG A 520 -22.16 -29.32 -4.86
N ARG A 521 -23.31 -29.36 -5.54
CA ARG A 521 -24.38 -28.34 -5.41
C ARG A 521 -23.89 -26.92 -5.72
N LEU A 522 -23.11 -26.78 -6.79
CA LEU A 522 -22.67 -25.49 -7.31
C LEU A 522 -23.76 -24.88 -8.19
N THR A 523 -24.30 -23.73 -7.79
CA THR A 523 -25.12 -22.87 -8.63
C THR A 523 -24.20 -21.86 -9.31
N VAL A 524 -24.33 -21.68 -10.63
CA VAL A 524 -23.52 -20.72 -11.39
C VAL A 524 -24.45 -19.66 -11.99
N GLU A 525 -24.19 -18.39 -11.72
CA GLU A 525 -24.91 -17.26 -12.31
C GLU A 525 -23.92 -16.27 -12.92
N SER A 526 -24.25 -15.76 -14.10
CA SER A 526 -23.49 -14.68 -14.73
C SER A 526 -24.01 -13.34 -14.26
N LEU A 527 -23.10 -12.43 -13.88
CA LEU A 527 -23.38 -11.05 -13.56
C LEU A 527 -23.48 -10.25 -14.86
N PRO A 528 -24.68 -9.88 -15.33
CA PRO A 528 -24.83 -9.06 -16.53
C PRO A 528 -24.24 -7.66 -16.30
N PRO A 529 -24.04 -6.84 -17.36
CA PRO A 529 -23.88 -5.41 -17.19
C PRO A 529 -25.03 -4.76 -16.41
N LEU A 530 -24.86 -3.51 -15.99
CA LEU A 530 -25.98 -2.74 -15.41
C LEU A 530 -27.14 -2.68 -16.43
N ALA A 531 -28.37 -2.71 -15.93
CA ALA A 531 -29.53 -2.41 -16.76
C ALA A 531 -29.62 -0.89 -16.98
N THR A 532 -30.29 -0.46 -18.04
CA THR A 532 -30.54 0.97 -18.28
C THR A 532 -31.26 1.63 -17.10
N ASP A 533 -32.15 0.88 -16.44
CA ASP A 533 -32.89 1.35 -15.27
C ASP A 533 -32.00 1.52 -14.02
N ASP A 534 -30.80 0.92 -14.00
CA ASP A 534 -29.81 1.14 -12.93
C ASP A 534 -29.02 2.46 -13.13
N LEU A 535 -29.02 3.05 -14.32
CA LEU A 535 -28.21 4.24 -14.63
C LEU A 535 -28.56 5.44 -13.73
N PRO A 536 -29.83 5.80 -13.47
CA PRO A 536 -30.14 6.90 -12.56
C PRO A 536 -29.55 6.70 -11.16
N LEU A 537 -29.73 5.51 -10.57
CA LEU A 537 -29.19 5.16 -9.25
C LEU A 537 -27.65 5.21 -9.25
N PHE A 538 -27.03 4.77 -10.35
CA PHE A 538 -25.59 4.87 -10.51
C PHE A 538 -25.14 6.33 -10.51
N LEU A 539 -25.74 7.20 -11.32
CA LEU A 539 -25.35 8.62 -11.39
C LEU A 539 -25.56 9.33 -10.05
N GLU A 540 -26.67 9.08 -9.37
CA GLU A 540 -26.99 9.65 -8.05
C GLU A 540 -26.00 9.23 -6.96
N SER A 541 -25.35 8.07 -7.09
CA SER A 541 -24.32 7.64 -6.15
C SER A 541 -22.97 8.36 -6.31
N TYR A 542 -22.74 9.04 -7.44
CA TYR A 542 -21.46 9.69 -7.76
C TYR A 542 -21.56 11.20 -7.94
N LEU A 543 -22.75 11.73 -8.23
CA LEU A 543 -22.96 13.13 -8.59
C LEU A 543 -23.93 13.79 -7.62
N GLU A 544 -23.56 14.98 -7.14
CA GLU A 544 -24.47 15.84 -6.38
C GLU A 544 -25.72 16.17 -7.21
N PRO A 545 -26.92 16.23 -6.61
CA PRO A 545 -28.17 16.44 -7.34
C PRO A 545 -28.15 17.66 -8.28
N ASP A 546 -27.58 18.78 -7.83
CA ASP A 546 -27.48 20.00 -8.62
C ASP A 546 -26.56 19.83 -9.84
N LEU A 547 -25.41 19.20 -9.63
CA LEU A 547 -24.44 18.92 -10.70
C LEU A 547 -25.00 17.91 -11.70
N LEU A 548 -25.73 16.90 -11.23
CA LEU A 548 -26.41 15.93 -12.10
C LEU A 548 -27.46 16.64 -12.97
N GLY A 549 -28.23 17.58 -12.40
CA GLY A 549 -29.19 18.39 -13.13
C GLY A 549 -28.55 19.29 -14.20
N GLU A 550 -27.38 19.87 -13.90
CA GLU A 550 -26.57 20.63 -14.85
C GLU A 550 -26.06 19.74 -15.98
N LEU A 551 -25.38 18.64 -15.65
CA LEU A 551 -24.77 17.74 -16.62
C LEU A 551 -25.80 17.04 -17.52
N ARG A 552 -27.02 16.76 -17.06
CA ARG A 552 -28.08 16.17 -17.88
C ARG A 552 -28.51 17.06 -19.06
N LYS A 553 -28.23 18.37 -19.01
CA LYS A 553 -28.52 19.29 -20.12
C LYS A 553 -27.44 19.27 -21.19
N GLU A 554 -26.21 18.99 -20.77
CA GLU A 554 -25.02 19.09 -21.62
C GLU A 554 -24.52 17.72 -22.12
N LEU A 555 -24.89 16.62 -21.45
CA LEU A 555 -24.37 15.28 -21.71
C LEU A 555 -25.47 14.25 -21.97
N ASP A 556 -25.25 13.45 -23.02
CA ASP A 556 -26.04 12.24 -23.29
C ASP A 556 -25.54 11.06 -22.45
N PHE A 557 -26.04 10.96 -21.21
CA PHE A 557 -25.74 9.83 -20.34
C PHE A 557 -26.22 8.48 -20.90
N GLY A 558 -27.27 8.47 -21.74
CA GLY A 558 -27.74 7.26 -22.42
C GLY A 558 -26.71 6.76 -23.43
N GLY A 559 -26.19 7.67 -24.26
CA GLY A 559 -25.09 7.40 -25.19
C GLY A 559 -23.80 6.97 -24.47
N LEU A 560 -23.47 7.62 -23.34
CA LEU A 560 -22.32 7.21 -22.51
C LEU A 560 -22.51 5.79 -21.95
N PHE A 561 -23.71 5.46 -21.47
CA PHE A 561 -24.04 4.13 -20.98
C PHE A 561 -23.96 3.05 -22.06
N GLN A 562 -24.47 3.34 -23.26
CA GLN A 562 -24.33 2.44 -24.42
C GLN A 562 -22.86 2.25 -24.79
N ARG A 563 -22.07 3.33 -24.82
CA ARG A 563 -20.63 3.30 -25.15
C ARG A 563 -19.84 2.42 -24.18
N THR A 564 -20.11 2.57 -22.90
CA THR A 564 -19.50 1.80 -21.81
C THR A 564 -20.11 0.40 -21.64
N LYS A 565 -21.15 0.07 -22.42
CA LYS A 565 -21.90 -1.19 -22.39
C LYS A 565 -22.43 -1.52 -20.99
N GLY A 566 -22.80 -0.51 -20.21
CA GLY A 566 -23.27 -0.67 -18.83
C GLY A 566 -22.24 -1.25 -17.85
N ASN A 567 -20.94 -1.20 -18.17
CA ASN A 567 -19.89 -1.63 -17.23
C ASN A 567 -19.66 -0.53 -16.16
N PRO A 568 -19.92 -0.81 -14.87
CA PRO A 568 -19.76 0.16 -13.78
C PRO A 568 -18.38 0.82 -13.71
N LEU A 569 -17.30 0.06 -13.94
CA LEU A 569 -15.94 0.60 -13.89
C LEU A 569 -15.72 1.63 -15.00
N PHE A 570 -16.20 1.36 -16.21
CA PHE A 570 -16.02 2.24 -17.36
C PHE A 570 -16.86 3.51 -17.20
N LEU A 571 -18.10 3.34 -16.73
CA LEU A 571 -18.98 4.46 -16.37
C LEU A 571 -18.34 5.35 -15.31
N LYS A 572 -17.83 4.77 -14.23
CA LYS A 572 -17.15 5.53 -13.16
C LYS A 572 -15.97 6.32 -13.72
N ARG A 573 -15.11 5.69 -14.54
CA ARG A 573 -13.95 6.36 -15.15
C ARG A 573 -14.35 7.52 -16.06
N ALA A 574 -15.43 7.34 -16.82
CA ALA A 574 -15.97 8.42 -17.63
C ALA A 574 -16.48 9.58 -16.78
N ILE A 575 -17.25 9.28 -15.72
CA ILE A 575 -17.75 10.29 -14.77
C ILE A 575 -16.59 11.02 -14.07
N ASP A 576 -15.57 10.30 -13.59
CA ASP A 576 -14.39 10.91 -12.95
C ASP A 576 -13.72 11.92 -13.90
N ARG A 577 -13.54 11.57 -15.18
CA ARG A 577 -12.96 12.46 -16.20
C ARG A 577 -13.87 13.65 -16.52
N ILE A 578 -15.19 13.46 -16.56
CA ILE A 578 -16.17 14.55 -16.71
C ILE A 578 -16.04 15.52 -15.53
N LEU A 579 -15.98 15.01 -14.30
CA LEU A 579 -15.85 15.82 -13.09
C LEU A 579 -14.55 16.63 -13.06
N ASP A 580 -13.45 16.04 -13.48
CA ASP A 580 -12.16 16.75 -13.56
C ASP A 580 -12.22 17.91 -14.57
N GLU A 581 -12.89 17.72 -15.70
CA GLU A 581 -13.03 18.76 -16.72
C GLU A 581 -13.99 19.88 -16.27
N VAL A 582 -15.07 19.52 -15.58
CA VAL A 582 -15.98 20.50 -14.94
C VAL A 582 -15.23 21.33 -13.90
N ARG A 583 -14.38 20.70 -13.07
CA ARG A 583 -13.55 21.42 -12.08
C ARG A 583 -12.61 22.42 -12.76
N ARG A 584 -11.87 21.99 -13.79
CA ARG A 584 -10.98 22.88 -14.56
C ARG A 584 -11.73 24.05 -15.20
N SER A 585 -12.91 23.79 -15.75
CA SER A 585 -13.75 24.82 -16.37
C SER A 585 -14.18 25.86 -15.33
N ARG A 586 -14.62 25.41 -14.15
CA ARG A 586 -14.99 26.28 -13.04
C ARG A 586 -13.81 27.08 -12.48
N GLU A 587 -12.64 26.46 -12.35
CA GLU A 587 -11.41 27.13 -11.88
C GLU A 587 -10.93 28.22 -12.85
N THR A 588 -11.13 28.02 -14.15
CA THR A 588 -10.73 28.98 -15.19
C THR A 588 -11.82 29.99 -15.57
N GLY A 589 -13.04 29.84 -15.05
CA GLY A 589 -14.21 30.62 -15.47
C GLY A 589 -14.66 30.34 -16.91
N SER A 590 -14.23 29.22 -17.49
CA SER A 590 -14.60 28.79 -18.85
C SER A 590 -15.90 27.98 -18.84
N PRO A 591 -16.67 27.97 -19.94
CA PRO A 591 -17.79 27.04 -20.08
C PRO A 591 -17.28 25.59 -20.08
N ILE A 592 -18.11 24.66 -19.60
CA ILE A 592 -17.80 23.22 -19.65
C ILE A 592 -17.62 22.84 -21.13
N PRO A 593 -16.47 22.28 -21.53
CA PRO A 593 -16.25 21.91 -22.92
C PRO A 593 -17.20 20.80 -23.33
N GLN A 594 -17.54 20.77 -24.63
CA GLN A 594 -18.31 19.68 -25.19
C GLN A 594 -17.52 18.37 -25.05
N ILE A 595 -18.06 17.44 -24.26
CA ILE A 595 -17.39 16.18 -23.96
C ILE A 595 -17.71 15.18 -25.07
N ASP A 596 -16.69 14.81 -25.84
CA ASP A 596 -16.82 13.77 -26.85
C ASP A 596 -16.93 12.38 -26.21
N ILE A 597 -18.16 11.85 -26.19
CA ILE A 597 -18.48 10.53 -25.63
C ILE A 597 -17.69 9.41 -26.34
N SER A 598 -17.36 9.59 -27.63
CA SER A 598 -16.63 8.58 -28.40
C SER A 598 -15.20 8.36 -27.88
N SER A 599 -14.64 9.35 -27.18
CA SER A 599 -13.32 9.29 -26.57
C SER A 599 -13.25 8.45 -25.29
N PHE A 600 -14.38 8.01 -24.73
CA PHE A 600 -14.39 7.16 -23.54
C PHE A 600 -14.11 5.69 -23.87
N PRO A 601 -13.36 5.00 -22.98
CA PRO A 601 -12.97 3.61 -23.18
C PRO A 601 -14.20 2.70 -23.17
N ASN A 602 -14.19 1.70 -24.05
CA ASN A 602 -15.23 0.67 -24.15
C ASN A 602 -14.66 -0.76 -23.97
N THR A 603 -13.37 -0.87 -23.65
CA THR A 603 -12.67 -2.12 -23.34
C THR A 603 -11.84 -1.97 -22.06
N VAL A 604 -11.44 -3.09 -21.47
CA VAL A 604 -10.63 -3.11 -20.25
C VAL A 604 -9.24 -2.55 -20.54
N GLU A 605 -8.66 -2.91 -21.69
CA GLU A 605 -7.34 -2.49 -22.17
C GLU A 605 -7.27 -1.00 -22.49
N ALA A 606 -8.40 -0.34 -22.72
CA ALA A 606 -8.43 1.11 -22.91
C ALA A 606 -8.52 1.88 -21.58
N VAL A 607 -8.85 1.19 -20.48
CA VAL A 607 -8.94 1.78 -19.13
C VAL A 607 -7.63 1.67 -18.36
N PHE A 608 -6.90 0.58 -18.56
CA PHE A 608 -5.62 0.27 -17.91
C PHE A 608 -4.47 0.51 -18.89
#